data_AF-A0A485LI96-F1
#
_entry.id   AF-A0A485LI96-F1
#
_cell.length_a   1.000
_cell.length_b   1.000
_cell.length_c   1.000
_cell.angle_alpha   90.00
_cell.angle_beta   90.00
_cell.angle_gamma   90.00
#
_symmetry.space_group_name_H-M   'P 1'
#
loop_
_entity.id
_entity.type
_entity.pdbx_description
1 polymer ?
#
loop_
_entity_poly.entity_id
_entity_poly.type
_entity_poly.pdbx_seq_one_letter_code
_entity_poly.pdbx_strand_id
1 'polypeptide(L)'
;MDAIGRVLSTRDLLWAITTYQSGLREDLLPTWGLAYPLRISFARGNVDVYLPEWLTRFGTGRLPALIECFPAMKVPVIGFAIQLGRVDVLDAMRRHGYIQHSYDKLLVQAATCDQVTVVHYLYGIGYAGNVKEAVRSARKVFAHVDTIFASCMVEAISKCHVPLMTLLIDSCRMDKMVVQSLVRHPRGEQALHVAIQRRDIDAIELLESLGASVAWSTLLHDLVWYRPFFLYLVQPAPFAGRWFSPDIHGRSWGDTTIARTDTMA
;
A
#
# COMPACT_ATOMS: atom_id res chain seq x y z
N MET A 1 -30.78 -43.83 17.09
CA MET A 1 -29.54 -43.14 17.53
C MET A 1 -29.17 -43.68 18.89
N ASP A 2 -28.14 -44.52 18.95
CA ASP A 2 -27.76 -45.28 20.15
C ASP A 2 -27.24 -44.39 21.29
N ALA A 3 -27.38 -44.87 22.52
CA ALA A 3 -26.94 -44.18 23.74
C ALA A 3 -25.46 -43.74 23.67
N ILE A 4 -24.62 -44.53 22.99
CA ILE A 4 -23.21 -44.22 22.73
C ILE A 4 -23.07 -42.93 21.91
N GLY A 5 -23.90 -42.74 20.88
CA GLY A 5 -23.89 -41.52 20.06
C GLY A 5 -24.26 -40.27 20.86
N ARG A 6 -25.14 -40.40 21.86
CA ARG A 6 -25.49 -39.30 22.78
C ARG A 6 -24.34 -38.92 23.71
N VAL A 7 -23.61 -39.90 24.25
CA VAL A 7 -22.44 -39.68 25.12
C VAL A 7 -21.24 -39.15 24.33
N LEU A 8 -21.03 -39.60 23.09
CA LEU A 8 -19.95 -39.08 22.25
C LEU A 8 -20.20 -37.67 21.72
N SER A 9 -21.45 -37.19 21.78
CA SER A 9 -21.86 -35.86 21.32
C SER A 9 -22.02 -34.84 22.45
N THR A 10 -21.78 -35.22 23.72
CA THR A 10 -21.84 -34.24 24.80
C THR A 10 -20.67 -33.27 24.70
N ARG A 11 -20.99 -32.00 24.95
CA ARG A 11 -20.02 -30.90 24.88
C ARG A 11 -18.79 -31.15 25.73
N ASP A 12 -18.97 -31.68 26.94
CA ASP A 12 -17.88 -31.90 27.89
C ASP A 12 -16.89 -32.97 27.40
N LEU A 13 -17.38 -34.04 26.76
CA LEU A 13 -16.53 -35.09 26.23
C LEU A 13 -15.81 -34.65 24.96
N LEU A 14 -16.51 -33.93 24.06
CA LEU A 14 -15.86 -33.30 22.91
C LEU A 14 -14.80 -32.29 23.36
N TRP A 15 -15.06 -31.51 24.42
CA TRP A 15 -14.11 -30.58 25.00
C TRP A 15 -12.90 -31.32 25.58
N ALA A 16 -13.10 -32.40 26.32
CA ALA A 16 -12.01 -33.23 26.84
C ALA A 16 -11.18 -33.86 25.70
N ILE A 17 -11.81 -34.45 24.69
CA ILE A 17 -11.11 -35.06 23.56
C ILE A 17 -10.30 -34.01 22.79
N THR A 18 -10.90 -32.85 22.48
CA THR A 18 -10.23 -31.77 21.75
C THR A 18 -9.10 -31.12 22.54
N THR A 19 -9.22 -31.07 23.87
CA THR A 19 -8.17 -30.58 24.77
C THR A 19 -6.99 -31.54 24.83
N TYR A 20 -7.22 -32.86 24.75
CA TYR A 20 -6.16 -33.88 24.91
C TYR A 20 -5.59 -34.45 23.60
N GLN A 21 -6.25 -34.29 22.45
CA GLN A 21 -5.77 -34.79 21.15
C GLN A 21 -4.99 -33.75 20.32
N SER A 22 -4.09 -32.99 20.94
CA SER A 22 -3.20 -32.08 20.20
C SER A 22 -3.91 -30.89 19.53
N GLY A 23 -4.85 -30.23 20.22
CA GLY A 23 -5.09 -28.80 20.01
C GLY A 23 -6.14 -28.38 18.97
N LEU A 24 -7.05 -29.25 18.54
CA LEU A 24 -8.14 -28.82 17.65
C LEU A 24 -9.25 -28.11 18.46
N ARG A 25 -9.15 -26.78 18.59
CA ARG A 25 -10.07 -25.97 19.41
C ARG A 25 -11.53 -26.01 18.89
N GLU A 26 -12.51 -25.78 19.79
CA GLU A 26 -13.95 -25.84 19.46
C GLU A 26 -14.38 -24.97 18.27
N ASP A 27 -13.69 -23.85 18.02
CA ASP A 27 -13.90 -22.95 16.89
C ASP A 27 -13.41 -23.50 15.55
N LEU A 28 -12.67 -24.61 15.58
CA LEU A 28 -12.27 -25.37 14.40
C LEU A 28 -13.21 -26.56 14.15
N LEU A 29 -14.09 -26.92 15.10
CA LEU A 29 -15.11 -27.95 14.89
C LEU A 29 -16.03 -27.67 13.70
N PRO A 30 -16.42 -26.42 13.37
CA PRO A 30 -17.17 -26.15 12.15
C PRO A 30 -16.43 -26.64 10.90
N THR A 31 -15.10 -26.51 10.84
CA THR A 31 -14.30 -27.01 9.72
C THR A 31 -14.30 -28.54 9.62
N TRP A 32 -14.55 -29.23 10.74
CA TRP A 32 -14.75 -30.67 10.78
C TRP A 32 -16.20 -31.08 10.45
N GLY A 33 -17.20 -30.26 10.77
CA GLY A 33 -18.58 -30.47 10.31
C GLY A 33 -18.78 -30.21 8.81
N LEU A 34 -17.83 -29.55 8.15
CA LEU A 34 -17.85 -29.35 6.71
C LEU A 34 -17.78 -30.69 5.98
N ALA A 35 -18.60 -30.83 4.93
CA ALA A 35 -18.58 -32.01 4.06
C ALA A 35 -17.14 -32.27 3.55
N TYR A 36 -16.77 -33.54 3.40
CA TYR A 36 -15.43 -33.97 2.97
C TYR A 36 -14.83 -33.18 1.78
N PRO A 37 -15.59 -32.80 0.73
CA PRO A 37 -15.07 -31.97 -0.36
C PRO A 37 -14.57 -30.60 0.09
N LEU A 38 -15.18 -30.03 1.13
CA LEU A 38 -14.87 -28.72 1.68
C LEU A 38 -13.59 -28.77 2.53
N ARG A 39 -13.36 -29.87 3.26
CA ARG A 39 -12.08 -30.14 3.93
C ARG A 39 -10.94 -30.29 2.91
N ILE A 40 -11.20 -30.99 1.80
CA ILE A 40 -10.24 -31.06 0.68
C ILE A 40 -10.00 -29.68 0.09
N SER A 41 -11.06 -28.88 -0.12
CA SER A 41 -10.94 -27.51 -0.61
C SER A 41 -10.12 -26.64 0.36
N PHE A 42 -10.29 -26.80 1.67
CA PHE A 42 -9.46 -26.16 2.68
C PHE A 42 -7.99 -26.59 2.58
N ALA A 43 -7.74 -27.89 2.47
CA ALA A 43 -6.39 -28.43 2.28
C ALA A 43 -5.76 -27.99 0.94
N ARG A 44 -6.60 -27.70 -0.06
CA ARG A 44 -6.20 -27.17 -1.38
C ARG A 44 -6.11 -25.63 -1.41
N GLY A 45 -6.43 -24.93 -0.31
CA GLY A 45 -6.33 -23.48 -0.23
C GLY A 45 -7.47 -22.69 -0.88
N ASN A 46 -8.65 -23.30 -1.09
CA ASN A 46 -9.86 -22.58 -1.53
C ASN A 46 -10.51 -21.83 -0.35
N VAL A 47 -9.94 -20.68 -0.01
CA VAL A 47 -10.34 -19.81 1.10
C VAL A 47 -11.63 -19.05 0.85
N ASP A 48 -11.95 -18.74 -0.41
CA ASP A 48 -12.97 -17.75 -0.76
C ASP A 48 -14.37 -18.11 -0.29
N VAL A 49 -14.65 -19.41 -0.15
CA VAL A 49 -15.98 -19.89 0.27
C VAL A 49 -16.16 -19.86 1.79
N TYR A 50 -15.13 -20.18 2.56
CA TYR A 50 -15.27 -20.42 4.01
C TYR A 50 -14.74 -19.30 4.88
N LEU A 51 -13.67 -18.66 4.44
CA LEU A 51 -13.00 -17.67 5.25
C LEU A 51 -13.90 -16.47 5.59
N PRO A 52 -14.80 -15.98 4.70
CA PRO A 52 -15.76 -14.95 5.07
C PRO A 52 -16.68 -15.34 6.23
N GLU A 53 -17.32 -16.52 6.17
CA GLU A 53 -18.25 -16.99 7.20
C GLU A 53 -17.53 -17.26 8.51
N TRP A 54 -16.36 -17.89 8.44
CA TRP A 54 -15.52 -18.16 9.60
C TRP A 54 -15.07 -16.86 10.27
N LEU A 55 -14.58 -15.87 9.50
CA LEU A 55 -14.20 -14.55 10.03
C LEU A 55 -15.40 -13.80 10.63
N THR A 56 -16.59 -13.95 10.06
CA THR A 56 -17.81 -13.32 10.61
C THR A 56 -18.16 -13.91 11.96
N ARG A 57 -18.00 -15.22 12.14
CA ARG A 57 -18.35 -15.93 13.37
C ARG A 57 -17.31 -15.79 14.48
N PHE A 58 -16.03 -15.83 14.14
CA PHE A 58 -14.93 -15.92 15.11
C PHE A 58 -14.03 -14.67 15.18
N GLY A 59 -14.15 -13.77 14.20
CA GLY A 59 -13.32 -12.58 14.10
C GLY A 59 -11.86 -12.86 13.72
N THR A 60 -11.06 -11.81 13.67
CA THR A 60 -9.62 -11.90 13.35
C THR A 60 -8.77 -12.40 14.51
N GLY A 61 -9.26 -12.33 15.75
CA GLY A 61 -8.53 -12.75 16.95
C GLY A 61 -8.24 -14.25 17.03
N ARG A 62 -8.93 -15.08 16.24
CA ARG A 62 -8.73 -16.53 16.19
C ARG A 62 -7.85 -16.98 15.02
N LEU A 63 -7.43 -16.07 14.14
CA LEU A 63 -6.57 -16.40 13.00
C LEU A 63 -5.29 -17.13 13.39
N PRO A 64 -4.58 -16.79 14.48
CA PRO A 64 -3.36 -17.52 14.87
C PRO A 64 -3.63 -18.99 15.12
N ALA A 65 -4.71 -19.31 15.85
CA ALA A 65 -5.09 -20.70 16.11
C ALA A 65 -5.45 -21.46 14.82
N LEU A 66 -6.13 -20.79 13.88
CA LEU A 66 -6.42 -21.36 12.56
C LEU A 66 -5.13 -21.68 11.79
N ILE A 67 -4.16 -20.77 11.78
CA ILE A 67 -2.88 -20.96 11.09
C ILE A 67 -1.99 -21.99 11.81
N GLU A 68 -1.99 -22.04 13.13
CA GLU A 68 -1.28 -23.05 13.91
C GLU A 68 -1.80 -24.46 13.62
N CYS A 69 -3.12 -24.62 13.51
CA CYS A 69 -3.73 -25.91 13.18
C CYS A 69 -3.60 -26.26 11.69
N PHE A 70 -3.61 -25.25 10.80
CA PHE A 70 -3.49 -25.43 9.36
C PHE A 70 -2.44 -24.46 8.77
N PRO A 71 -1.13 -24.76 8.91
CA PRO A 71 -0.07 -23.85 8.43
C PRO A 71 -0.15 -23.51 6.94
N ALA A 72 -0.69 -24.44 6.13
CA ALA A 72 -0.94 -24.22 4.70
C ALA A 72 -1.93 -23.09 4.41
N MET A 73 -2.78 -22.71 5.37
CA MET A 73 -3.74 -21.60 5.24
C MET A 73 -3.09 -20.22 5.30
N LYS A 74 -1.80 -20.13 5.62
CA LYS A 74 -1.09 -18.86 5.72
C LYS A 74 -1.11 -18.08 4.41
N VAL A 75 -0.70 -18.69 3.30
CA VAL A 75 -0.68 -18.04 1.97
C VAL A 75 -2.09 -17.65 1.54
N PRO A 76 -3.08 -18.57 1.58
CA PRO A 76 -4.39 -18.27 1.04
C PRO A 76 -5.13 -17.21 1.88
N VAL A 77 -5.01 -17.23 3.22
CA VAL A 77 -5.61 -16.17 4.07
C VAL A 77 -5.06 -14.79 3.71
N ILE A 78 -3.76 -14.66 3.44
CA ILE A 78 -3.16 -13.40 3.00
C ILE A 78 -3.68 -13.01 1.61
N GLY A 79 -3.71 -13.95 0.66
CA GLY A 79 -4.23 -13.72 -0.69
C GLY A 79 -5.69 -13.25 -0.68
N PHE A 80 -6.53 -13.91 0.10
CA PHE A 80 -7.93 -13.52 0.34
C PHE A 80 -8.02 -12.11 0.92
N ALA A 81 -7.21 -11.83 1.95
CA ALA A 81 -7.25 -10.53 2.60
C ALA A 81 -6.84 -9.40 1.66
N ILE A 82 -5.87 -9.67 0.78
CA ILE A 82 -5.50 -8.75 -0.29
C ILE A 82 -6.65 -8.58 -1.28
N GLN A 83 -7.16 -9.67 -1.84
CA GLN A 83 -8.19 -9.66 -2.89
C GLN A 83 -9.47 -8.93 -2.46
N LEU A 84 -9.86 -9.05 -1.19
CA LEU A 84 -11.06 -8.41 -0.65
C LEU A 84 -10.80 -7.08 0.08
N GLY A 85 -9.57 -6.56 0.08
CA GLY A 85 -9.28 -5.29 0.74
C GLY A 85 -9.33 -5.34 2.27
N ARG A 86 -9.19 -6.52 2.89
CA ARG A 86 -9.33 -6.75 4.34
C ARG A 86 -8.05 -6.45 5.11
N VAL A 87 -7.78 -5.16 5.30
CA VAL A 87 -6.62 -4.66 6.07
C VAL A 87 -6.60 -5.17 7.51
N ASP A 88 -7.75 -5.40 8.12
CA ASP A 88 -7.88 -5.95 9.48
C ASP A 88 -7.31 -7.38 9.60
N VAL A 89 -7.55 -8.22 8.58
CA VAL A 89 -6.99 -9.58 8.50
C VAL A 89 -5.49 -9.51 8.27
N LEU A 90 -5.01 -8.63 7.37
CA LEU A 90 -3.57 -8.44 7.14
C LEU A 90 -2.86 -7.91 8.38
N ASP A 91 -3.48 -7.02 9.16
CA ASP A 91 -2.92 -6.53 10.41
C ASP A 91 -2.82 -7.61 11.49
N ALA A 92 -3.85 -8.43 11.63
CA ALA A 92 -3.77 -9.61 12.50
C ALA A 92 -2.62 -10.53 12.05
N MET A 93 -2.55 -10.88 10.77
CA MET A 93 -1.49 -11.73 10.23
C MET A 93 -0.08 -11.12 10.44
N ARG A 94 0.06 -9.79 10.32
CA ARG A 94 1.30 -9.06 10.61
C ARG A 94 1.70 -9.18 12.07
N ARG A 95 0.78 -8.92 13.00
CA ARG A 95 1.04 -8.93 14.46
C ARG A 95 1.56 -10.27 14.96
N HIS A 96 1.20 -11.36 14.28
CA HIS A 96 1.67 -12.70 14.59
C HIS A 96 2.90 -13.14 13.77
N GLY A 97 3.54 -12.23 13.04
CA GLY A 97 4.78 -12.53 12.29
C GLY A 97 4.57 -13.32 11.01
N TYR A 98 3.33 -13.50 10.54
CA TYR A 98 3.05 -14.35 9.38
C TYR A 98 3.41 -13.66 8.04
N ILE A 99 3.58 -12.34 8.00
CA ILE A 99 3.85 -11.62 6.74
C ILE A 99 5.35 -11.40 6.48
N GLN A 100 6.20 -11.46 7.52
CA GLN A 100 7.50 -10.77 7.55
C GLN A 100 8.55 -11.12 6.48
N HIS A 101 8.50 -12.26 5.77
CA HIS A 101 9.61 -12.64 4.86
C HIS A 101 9.20 -13.39 3.59
N SER A 102 7.92 -13.61 3.35
CA SER A 102 7.51 -14.67 2.40
C SER A 102 6.93 -14.16 1.09
N TYR A 103 6.74 -12.85 0.94
CA TYR A 103 5.94 -12.35 -0.18
C TYR A 103 6.38 -10.98 -0.66
N ASP A 104 7.43 -10.97 -1.44
CA ASP A 104 7.87 -9.78 -2.18
C ASP A 104 6.72 -9.22 -3.05
N LYS A 105 5.82 -10.09 -3.51
CA LYS A 105 4.76 -9.75 -4.46
C LYS A 105 3.42 -9.32 -3.84
N LEU A 106 3.30 -9.14 -2.52
CA LEU A 106 2.00 -8.72 -1.94
C LEU A 106 1.55 -7.37 -2.46
N LEU A 107 2.48 -6.42 -2.57
CA LEU A 107 2.16 -5.08 -3.07
C LEU A 107 1.69 -5.15 -4.53
N VAL A 108 2.34 -5.98 -5.34
CA VAL A 108 1.97 -6.22 -6.73
C VAL A 108 0.58 -6.83 -6.81
N GLN A 109 0.30 -7.84 -5.98
CA GLN A 109 -0.99 -8.51 -5.93
C GLN A 109 -2.11 -7.54 -5.51
N ALA A 110 -1.89 -6.72 -4.48
CA ALA A 110 -2.86 -5.71 -4.03
C ALA A 110 -3.14 -4.68 -5.13
N ALA A 111 -2.10 -4.26 -5.84
CA ALA A 111 -2.22 -3.34 -6.96
C ALA A 111 -2.96 -3.97 -8.16
N THR A 112 -2.77 -5.27 -8.42
CA THR A 112 -3.52 -6.01 -9.46
C THR A 112 -4.96 -6.37 -9.07
N CYS A 113 -5.32 -6.26 -7.80
CA CYS A 113 -6.69 -6.47 -7.33
C CYS A 113 -7.48 -5.15 -7.16
N ASP A 114 -6.88 -3.99 -7.48
CA ASP A 114 -7.45 -2.65 -7.25
C ASP A 114 -7.74 -2.35 -5.77
N GLN A 115 -6.91 -2.86 -4.86
CA GLN A 115 -7.15 -2.76 -3.42
C GLN A 115 -6.27 -1.66 -2.81
N VAL A 116 -6.64 -0.41 -3.08
CA VAL A 116 -5.90 0.81 -2.72
C VAL A 116 -5.61 0.89 -1.21
N THR A 117 -6.58 0.54 -0.37
CA THR A 117 -6.43 0.51 1.09
C THR A 117 -5.34 -0.47 1.54
N VAL A 118 -5.25 -1.62 0.87
CA VAL A 118 -4.23 -2.64 1.16
C VAL A 118 -2.86 -2.20 0.64
N VAL A 119 -2.79 -1.55 -0.53
CA VAL A 119 -1.53 -0.99 -1.05
C VAL A 119 -0.95 0.03 -0.06
N HIS A 120 -1.77 0.95 0.44
CA HIS A 120 -1.36 1.93 1.46
C HIS A 120 -0.90 1.28 2.75
N TYR A 121 -1.66 0.29 3.23
CA TYR A 121 -1.28 -0.47 4.42
C TYR A 121 0.06 -1.19 4.24
N LEU A 122 0.24 -1.95 3.15
CA LEU A 122 1.48 -2.68 2.86
C LEU A 122 2.67 -1.73 2.70
N TYR A 123 2.49 -0.60 2.03
CA TYR A 123 3.52 0.43 1.92
C TYR A 123 3.89 1.00 3.30
N GLY A 124 2.89 1.33 4.12
CA GLY A 124 3.07 1.90 5.46
C GLY A 124 3.81 0.98 6.43
N ILE A 125 3.73 -0.35 6.25
CA ILE A 125 4.48 -1.33 7.06
C ILE A 125 5.85 -1.69 6.48
N GLY A 126 6.28 -1.04 5.37
CA GLY A 126 7.62 -1.16 4.82
C GLY A 126 7.77 -2.02 3.56
N TYR A 127 6.69 -2.45 2.89
CA TYR A 127 6.77 -3.18 1.61
C TYR A 127 7.04 -2.24 0.42
N ALA A 128 8.04 -1.35 0.53
CA ALA A 128 8.38 -0.39 -0.51
C ALA A 128 9.23 -0.97 -1.66
N GLY A 129 9.85 -2.15 -1.46
CA GLY A 129 10.80 -2.73 -2.41
C GLY A 129 10.23 -2.97 -3.82
N ASN A 130 8.93 -3.27 -3.94
CA ASN A 130 8.30 -3.67 -5.19
C ASN A 130 7.29 -2.66 -5.73
N VAL A 131 7.37 -1.39 -5.33
CA VAL A 131 6.46 -0.33 -5.80
C VAL A 131 6.53 -0.18 -7.32
N LYS A 132 7.74 -0.21 -7.93
CA LYS A 132 7.90 -0.14 -9.40
C LYS A 132 7.15 -1.25 -10.13
N GLU A 133 7.22 -2.48 -9.62
CA GLU A 133 6.54 -3.62 -10.23
C GLU A 133 5.03 -3.55 -10.00
N ALA A 134 4.60 -3.16 -8.79
CA ALA A 134 3.19 -2.99 -8.46
C ALA A 134 2.53 -1.93 -9.37
N VAL A 135 3.20 -0.80 -9.59
CA VAL A 135 2.78 0.26 -10.51
C VAL A 135 2.58 -0.29 -11.92
N ARG A 136 3.60 -1.01 -12.42
CA ARG A 136 3.59 -1.57 -13.77
C ARG A 136 2.47 -2.60 -13.95
N SER A 137 2.23 -3.42 -12.94
CA SER A 137 1.19 -4.46 -12.98
C SER A 137 -0.21 -3.88 -12.88
N ALA A 138 -0.46 -2.90 -12.00
CA ALA A 138 -1.75 -2.21 -11.93
C ALA A 138 -2.15 -1.59 -13.28
N ARG A 139 -1.18 -0.95 -13.97
CA ARG A 139 -1.42 -0.32 -15.28
C ARG A 139 -1.80 -1.29 -16.39
N LYS A 140 -1.38 -2.55 -16.30
CA LYS A 140 -1.78 -3.57 -17.28
C LYS A 140 -3.23 -4.01 -17.08
N VAL A 141 -3.72 -3.97 -15.84
CA VAL A 141 -5.02 -4.55 -15.47
C VAL A 141 -6.11 -3.49 -15.43
N PHE A 142 -5.82 -2.27 -14.97
CA PHE A 142 -6.82 -1.24 -14.74
C PHE A 142 -6.56 0.03 -15.55
N ALA A 143 -7.62 0.54 -16.18
CA ALA A 143 -7.65 1.88 -16.75
C ALA A 143 -7.74 2.99 -15.68
N HIS A 144 -8.20 2.65 -14.46
CA HIS A 144 -8.37 3.58 -13.33
C HIS A 144 -7.10 3.82 -12.51
N VAL A 145 -5.95 3.50 -13.09
CA VAL A 145 -4.63 3.62 -12.47
C VAL A 145 -4.39 5.01 -11.85
N ASP A 146 -4.94 6.05 -12.48
CA ASP A 146 -4.74 7.43 -12.08
C ASP A 146 -5.25 7.74 -10.66
N THR A 147 -6.31 7.08 -10.17
CA THR A 147 -6.85 7.35 -8.83
C THR A 147 -5.97 6.75 -7.72
N ILE A 148 -5.44 5.54 -7.95
CA ILE A 148 -4.51 4.89 -7.02
C ILE A 148 -3.23 5.72 -6.92
N PHE A 149 -2.68 6.12 -8.08
CA PHE A 149 -1.45 6.90 -8.10
C PHE A 149 -1.63 8.30 -7.56
N ALA A 150 -2.77 8.95 -7.81
CA ALA A 150 -3.11 10.20 -7.14
C ALA A 150 -3.14 10.04 -5.62
N SER A 151 -3.75 8.97 -5.12
CA SER A 151 -3.81 8.70 -3.67
C SER A 151 -2.43 8.42 -3.07
N CYS A 152 -1.61 7.57 -3.72
CA CYS A 152 -0.23 7.30 -3.32
C CYS A 152 0.65 8.55 -3.39
N MET A 153 0.44 9.40 -4.39
CA MET A 153 1.17 10.66 -4.54
C MET A 153 0.80 11.64 -3.42
N VAL A 154 -0.48 11.77 -3.09
CA VAL A 154 -0.95 12.60 -1.97
C VAL A 154 -0.34 12.14 -0.64
N GLU A 155 -0.23 10.83 -0.42
CA GLU A 155 0.39 10.29 0.79
C GLU A 155 1.92 10.42 0.80
N ALA A 156 2.57 10.24 -0.36
CA ALA A 156 4.00 10.51 -0.51
C ALA A 156 4.31 11.97 -0.19
N ILE A 157 3.51 12.89 -0.75
CA ILE A 157 3.56 14.33 -0.52
C ILE A 157 3.36 14.60 0.98
N SER A 158 2.28 14.14 1.62
CA SER A 158 2.00 14.43 3.03
C SER A 158 3.09 13.96 4.01
N LYS A 159 3.84 12.93 3.64
CA LYS A 159 4.97 12.39 4.43
C LYS A 159 6.33 12.99 4.04
N CYS A 160 6.38 13.86 3.03
CA CYS A 160 7.60 14.39 2.40
C CYS A 160 8.54 13.27 1.89
N HIS A 161 7.99 12.17 1.39
CA HIS A 161 8.78 11.01 0.98
C HIS A 161 9.30 11.15 -0.47
N VAL A 162 10.36 11.96 -0.65
CA VAL A 162 10.94 12.32 -1.97
C VAL A 162 11.15 11.11 -2.89
N PRO A 163 11.80 10.00 -2.45
CA PRO A 163 12.05 8.88 -3.36
C PRO A 163 10.77 8.25 -3.92
N LEU A 164 9.67 8.30 -3.16
CA LEU A 164 8.38 7.74 -3.62
C LEU A 164 7.72 8.71 -4.60
N MET A 165 7.78 10.02 -4.34
CA MET A 165 7.24 11.03 -5.26
C MET A 165 7.95 10.94 -6.62
N THR A 166 9.28 10.94 -6.64
CA THR A 166 10.08 10.80 -7.87
C THR A 166 9.75 9.49 -8.57
N LEU A 167 9.65 8.39 -7.82
CA LEU A 167 9.28 7.09 -8.36
C LEU A 167 7.92 7.11 -9.06
N LEU A 168 6.92 7.72 -8.43
CA LEU A 168 5.56 7.81 -8.96
C LEU A 168 5.52 8.67 -10.23
N ILE A 169 6.20 9.82 -10.22
CA ILE A 169 6.30 10.71 -11.39
C ILE A 169 6.94 9.97 -12.57
N ASP A 170 8.10 9.36 -12.35
CA ASP A 170 8.87 8.68 -13.39
C ASP A 170 8.17 7.43 -13.91
N SER A 171 7.61 6.61 -13.00
CA SER A 171 7.03 5.31 -13.36
C SER A 171 5.64 5.44 -13.95
N CYS A 172 4.84 6.41 -13.49
CA CYS A 172 3.46 6.58 -13.95
C CYS A 172 3.37 7.53 -15.14
N ARG A 173 4.45 8.26 -15.49
CA ARG A 173 4.42 9.36 -16.47
C ARG A 173 3.28 10.33 -16.17
N MET A 174 3.12 10.70 -14.89
CA MET A 174 2.04 11.59 -14.49
C MET A 174 2.19 12.91 -15.25
N ASP A 175 1.11 13.34 -15.90
CA ASP A 175 1.12 14.62 -16.59
C ASP A 175 1.44 15.75 -15.59
N LYS A 176 2.26 16.70 -16.01
CA LYS A 176 2.70 17.81 -15.15
C LYS A 176 1.53 18.56 -14.55
N MET A 177 0.42 18.71 -15.28
CA MET A 177 -0.80 19.36 -14.79
C MET A 177 -1.49 18.55 -13.69
N VAL A 178 -1.46 17.23 -13.77
CA VAL A 178 -2.03 16.35 -12.74
C VAL A 178 -1.19 16.43 -11.48
N VAL A 179 0.14 16.41 -11.59
CA VAL A 179 1.00 16.54 -10.42
C VAL A 179 0.83 17.92 -9.77
N GLN A 180 0.76 18.98 -10.58
CA GLN A 180 0.48 20.34 -10.12
C GLN A 180 -0.87 20.45 -9.41
N SER A 181 -1.93 19.82 -9.93
CA SER A 181 -3.25 19.85 -9.28
C SER A 181 -3.25 19.11 -7.94
N LEU A 182 -2.53 18.00 -7.83
CA LEU A 182 -2.37 17.25 -6.58
C LEU A 182 -1.55 18.02 -5.54
N VAL A 183 -0.51 18.73 -5.98
CA VAL A 183 0.34 19.56 -5.11
C VAL A 183 -0.40 20.81 -4.61
N ARG A 184 -1.29 21.39 -5.42
CA ARG A 184 -2.17 22.51 -5.04
C ARG A 184 -3.32 22.11 -4.12
N HIS A 185 -3.53 20.82 -3.88
CA HIS A 185 -4.51 20.36 -2.91
C HIS A 185 -4.07 20.79 -1.48
N PRO A 186 -4.99 21.05 -0.52
CA PRO A 186 -4.62 21.46 0.84
C PRO A 186 -3.60 20.54 1.55
N ARG A 187 -3.62 19.24 1.21
CA ARG A 187 -2.64 18.26 1.69
C ARG A 187 -1.23 18.47 1.10
N GLY A 188 -1.14 18.96 -0.13
CA GLY A 188 0.14 19.30 -0.77
C GLY A 188 0.74 20.60 -0.27
N GLU A 189 -0.08 21.61 0.02
CA GLU A 189 0.37 22.81 0.72
C GLU A 189 0.86 22.49 2.14
N GLN A 190 0.13 21.64 2.86
CA GLN A 190 0.55 21.16 4.18
C GLN A 190 1.87 20.38 4.11
N ALA A 191 2.10 19.60 3.05
CA ALA A 191 3.35 18.87 2.85
C ALA A 191 4.55 19.78 2.62
N LEU A 192 4.39 20.84 1.83
CA LEU A 192 5.44 21.83 1.64
C LEU A 192 5.79 22.50 2.98
N HIS A 193 4.79 22.84 3.78
CA HIS A 193 5.00 23.37 5.12
C HIS A 193 5.74 22.37 6.04
N VAL A 194 5.37 21.09 6.02
CA VAL A 194 6.07 20.02 6.77
C VAL A 194 7.51 19.83 6.28
N ALA A 195 7.75 19.89 4.97
CA ALA A 195 9.10 19.79 4.39
C ALA A 195 10.00 20.93 4.87
N ILE A 196 9.48 22.16 4.88
CA ILE A 196 10.16 23.34 5.43
C ILE A 196 10.45 23.17 6.92
N GLN A 197 9.47 22.75 7.72
CA GLN A 197 9.66 22.49 9.16
C GLN A 197 10.74 21.44 9.41
N ARG A 198 10.81 20.39 8.59
CA ARG A 198 11.80 19.31 8.68
C ARG A 198 13.16 19.67 8.08
N ARG A 199 13.27 20.80 7.36
CA ARG A 199 14.47 21.21 6.59
C ARG A 199 14.87 20.17 5.54
N ASP A 200 13.88 19.51 4.94
CA ASP A 200 14.10 18.53 3.88
C ASP A 200 14.22 19.27 2.54
N ILE A 201 15.44 19.67 2.19
CA ILE A 201 15.73 20.51 1.00
C ILE A 201 15.28 19.80 -0.28
N ASP A 202 15.54 18.49 -0.39
CA ASP A 202 15.16 17.71 -1.56
C ASP A 202 13.63 17.70 -1.75
N ALA A 203 12.86 17.63 -0.65
CA ALA A 203 11.41 17.69 -0.71
C ALA A 203 10.90 19.07 -1.11
N ILE A 204 11.54 20.14 -0.63
CA ILE A 204 11.17 21.52 -0.99
C ILE A 204 11.44 21.76 -2.47
N GLU A 205 12.65 21.46 -2.96
CA GLU A 205 13.02 21.63 -4.37
C GLU A 205 12.12 20.81 -5.29
N LEU A 206 11.82 19.56 -4.92
CA LEU A 206 10.91 18.73 -5.68
C LEU A 206 9.51 19.35 -5.72
N LEU A 207 8.92 19.72 -4.57
CA LEU A 207 7.57 20.29 -4.52
C LEU A 207 7.48 21.62 -5.31
N GLU A 208 8.49 22.49 -5.23
CA GLU A 208 8.57 23.72 -6.03
C GLU A 208 8.64 23.42 -7.54
N SER A 209 9.47 22.45 -7.94
CA SER A 209 9.56 22.01 -9.34
C SER A 209 8.22 21.46 -9.88
N LEU A 210 7.40 20.92 -8.98
CA LEU A 210 6.05 20.42 -9.23
C LEU A 210 4.98 21.51 -9.14
N GLY A 211 5.37 22.78 -8.96
CA GLY A 211 4.47 23.93 -8.96
C GLY A 211 3.78 24.21 -7.62
N ALA A 212 4.29 23.67 -6.51
CA ALA A 212 3.92 24.16 -5.19
C ALA A 212 4.36 25.62 -5.07
N SER A 213 3.40 26.53 -4.86
CA SER A 213 3.74 27.93 -4.60
C SER A 213 3.87 28.10 -3.10
N VAL A 214 5.07 28.47 -2.66
CA VAL A 214 5.27 28.94 -1.30
C VAL A 214 4.58 30.29 -1.17
N ALA A 215 3.45 30.35 -0.47
CA ALA A 215 2.88 31.63 -0.06
C ALA A 215 3.83 32.25 0.98
N TRP A 216 4.69 33.16 0.53
CA TRP A 216 5.70 33.82 1.37
C TRP A 216 5.10 34.47 2.61
N SER A 217 3.84 34.93 2.54
CA SER A 217 3.11 35.49 3.69
C SER A 217 2.94 34.47 4.82
N THR A 218 2.65 33.21 4.51
CA THR A 218 2.50 32.12 5.48
C THR A 218 3.87 31.72 6.03
N LEU A 219 4.85 31.60 5.13
CA LEU A 219 6.23 31.31 5.49
C LEU A 219 6.81 32.34 6.46
N LEU A 220 6.60 33.63 6.19
CA LEU A 220 7.11 34.72 7.03
C LEU A 220 6.54 34.66 8.45
N HIS A 221 5.29 34.24 8.60
CA HIS A 221 4.64 34.12 9.90
C HIS A 221 5.22 32.97 10.73
N ASP A 222 5.57 31.86 10.07
CA ASP A 222 6.18 30.70 10.71
C ASP A 222 7.70 30.88 10.90
N LEU A 223 8.36 31.64 10.02
CA LEU A 223 9.78 31.95 10.04
C LEU A 223 10.20 32.95 11.14
N VAL A 224 9.25 33.62 11.81
CA VAL A 224 9.56 34.44 13.00
C VAL A 224 10.30 33.61 14.07
N TRP A 225 10.05 32.30 14.11
CA TRP A 225 10.72 31.35 15.00
C TRP A 225 12.03 30.75 14.44
N TYR A 226 12.40 31.04 13.19
CA TYR A 226 13.49 30.39 12.45
C TYR A 226 14.59 31.37 11.99
N ARG A 227 14.91 32.39 12.81
CA ARG A 227 15.98 33.36 12.57
C ARG A 227 17.32 32.78 12.07
N PRO A 228 17.81 31.62 12.57
CA PRO A 228 19.07 31.03 12.07
C PRO A 228 18.98 30.48 10.63
N PHE A 229 17.80 30.04 10.19
CA PHE A 229 17.60 29.47 8.85
C PHE A 229 17.41 30.57 7.80
N PHE A 230 16.76 31.67 8.18
CA PHE A 230 16.69 32.87 7.35
C PHE A 230 18.08 33.43 7.04
N LEU A 231 19.01 33.36 7.99
CA LEU A 231 20.41 33.73 7.75
C LEU A 231 21.15 32.74 6.84
N TYR A 232 20.68 31.50 6.70
CA TYR A 232 21.24 30.51 5.78
C TYR A 232 20.71 30.68 4.35
N LEU A 233 19.42 31.03 4.20
CA LEU A 233 18.79 31.36 2.90
C LEU A 233 19.17 32.75 2.40
N VAL A 234 19.40 33.71 3.30
CA VAL A 234 19.79 35.10 3.00
C VAL A 234 21.30 35.29 3.16
N GLN A 235 22.08 34.23 3.39
CA GLN A 235 23.53 34.34 3.26
C GLN A 235 23.81 34.73 1.80
N PRO A 236 24.41 35.90 1.54
CA PRO A 236 24.83 36.24 0.19
C PRO A 236 25.87 35.20 -0.19
N ALA A 237 25.52 34.27 -1.07
CA ALA A 237 26.46 33.31 -1.62
C ALA A 237 27.67 34.10 -2.13
N PRO A 238 28.87 33.94 -1.55
CA PRO A 238 30.04 34.64 -2.03
C PRO A 238 30.62 33.86 -3.22
N PHE A 239 29.80 33.50 -4.20
CA PHE A 239 30.23 33.02 -5.52
C PHE A 239 29.04 33.11 -6.47
N ALA A 240 29.01 34.23 -7.19
CA ALA A 240 28.14 34.45 -8.32
C ALA A 240 28.40 33.39 -9.40
N GLY A 241 27.30 32.86 -9.95
CA GLY A 241 27.28 32.29 -11.29
C GLY A 241 26.68 30.90 -11.40
N ARG A 242 25.40 30.70 -11.04
CA ARG A 242 24.50 29.74 -11.74
C ARG A 242 23.03 29.63 -11.30
N TRP A 243 22.51 30.46 -10.40
CA TRP A 243 21.13 30.25 -9.93
C TRP A 243 20.02 30.99 -10.68
N PHE A 244 20.33 31.87 -11.63
CA PHE A 244 19.32 32.41 -12.56
C PHE A 244 19.94 32.64 -13.94
N SER A 245 19.81 31.65 -14.83
CA SER A 245 19.84 31.91 -16.27
C SER A 245 18.41 31.82 -16.76
N PRO A 246 17.80 32.89 -17.28
CA PRO A 246 16.53 32.81 -17.98
C PRO A 246 16.80 32.30 -19.39
N ASP A 247 17.18 31.03 -19.52
CA ASP A 247 17.20 30.31 -20.80
C ASP A 247 16.42 29.01 -20.65
N ILE A 248 15.10 29.16 -20.61
CA ILE A 248 14.16 28.09 -20.95
C ILE A 248 13.84 28.25 -22.44
N HIS A 249 14.82 27.95 -23.29
CA HIS A 249 14.59 27.55 -24.67
C HIS A 249 15.57 26.42 -24.99
N GLY A 250 15.06 25.21 -25.27
CA GLY A 250 15.86 24.15 -25.89
C GLY A 250 15.96 22.81 -25.16
N ARG A 251 14.87 22.29 -24.59
CA ARG A 251 14.64 20.82 -24.65
C ARG A 251 13.21 20.60 -25.14
N SER A 252 13.07 20.55 -26.46
CA SER A 252 11.84 20.04 -27.07
C SER A 252 11.69 18.59 -26.62
N TRP A 253 10.54 18.28 -26.03
CA TRP A 253 10.09 16.91 -25.97
C TRP A 253 9.82 16.52 -27.41
N GLY A 254 10.54 15.50 -27.90
CA GLY A 254 10.49 15.10 -29.30
C GLY A 254 9.06 14.75 -29.71
N ASP A 255 8.54 15.50 -30.69
CA ASP A 255 7.40 15.09 -31.49
C ASP A 255 7.73 13.73 -32.11
N THR A 256 6.95 12.72 -31.75
CA THR A 256 7.01 11.41 -32.40
C THR A 256 6.26 11.54 -33.73
N THR A 257 6.97 11.98 -34.78
CA THR A 257 6.44 11.99 -36.14
C THR A 257 6.30 10.55 -36.62
N ILE A 258 5.05 10.12 -36.79
CA ILE A 258 4.69 8.86 -37.44
C ILE A 258 5.05 9.01 -38.93
N ALA A 259 6.08 8.29 -39.37
CA ALA A 259 6.39 8.16 -40.79
C ALA A 259 5.31 7.30 -41.46
N ARG A 260 4.51 7.94 -42.32
CA ARG A 260 3.72 7.26 -43.36
C ARG A 260 4.69 6.72 -44.40
N THR A 261 4.76 5.40 -44.55
CA THR A 261 5.31 4.76 -45.74
C THR A 261 4.25 4.80 -46.83
N ASP A 262 4.47 5.64 -47.84
CA ASP A 262 3.74 5.58 -49.10
C ASP A 262 4.24 4.38 -49.91
N THR A 263 3.30 3.48 -50.21
CA THR A 263 3.39 2.41 -51.20
C THR A 263 3.29 3.04 -52.59
N MET A 264 4.35 2.96 -53.39
CA MET A 264 4.23 3.13 -54.85
C MET A 264 3.92 1.77 -55.48
N ALA A 265 2.85 1.78 -56.28
CA ALA A 265 2.60 0.83 -57.35
C ALA A 265 3.29 1.31 -58.65
#